data_AF-A0A423VYQ4-F1
#
_entry.id   AF-A0A423VYQ4-F1
#
_cell.length_a   1.000
_cell.length_b   1.000
_cell.length_c   1.000
_cell.angle_alpha   90.00
_cell.angle_beta   90.00
_cell.angle_gamma   90.00
#
_symmetry.space_group_name_H-M   'P 1'
#
loop_
_entity.id
_entity.type
_entity.pdbx_description
1 polymer ?
#
loop_
_entity_poly.entity_id
_entity_poly.type
_entity_poly.pdbx_seq_one_letter_code
_entity_poly.pdbx_strand_id
1 'polypeptide(L)'
;MDQIQHIRKDQPGFLQNWEDEDRLWAPYLQFYYARKLLEDGRMELDPVAHRPQVNGLLDYLETNFGKDYSEADDLFQRGYFKEAHLHKLFELGGIVAIQEGGHDVALKVTQSPLPGSLPIILRGEHWDFDGAFHKVERSVTVHLPTDMEPDDEALISSLTVVPLVHDKTGMREKLERRGAYFWKCRHRRLVTSEAPRRGFDIQVTNPRYMIDMETYNALHGEENEARNQADTMHWRGDLRPEEMQADEPPTDDFTLLLPATIKAFRFHDKKWKTLSVEYLQDVVWDTDAFNKLVFNKEKKKLIKALVKNHVVNSASADIIESKGNGLEFSNRPLYRLNSGDIGTDPEMVEKSLEHIFYLGNTWKAVVLLDECEVFMEQRVASDLQRNALVSVFLRALEYYDGILLLTSNRVGTFDEAFKSRMHLAVYYPPLDKDDREVVWSNFFQRLADEKDQNDTLEIDIKGLKNSSSSLAQIDLNGRQIRNAVRTARQLALFDNETFSTDHIREYIKVVKEFETYVEETQGDSSSKLAELAGVRKDPNT
;
A
#
# COMPACT_ATOMS: atom_id res chain seq x y z
N MET A 1 -30.49 -39.10 6.45
CA MET A 1 -30.05 -37.69 6.39
C MET A 1 -29.87 -37.09 7.78
N ASP A 2 -30.84 -37.19 8.70
CA ASP A 2 -30.71 -36.59 10.04
C ASP A 2 -29.58 -37.19 10.90
N GLN A 3 -29.29 -38.48 10.76
CA GLN A 3 -28.21 -39.16 11.49
C GLN A 3 -26.80 -38.91 10.95
N ILE A 4 -26.66 -38.27 9.77
CA ILE A 4 -25.36 -37.94 9.16
C ILE A 4 -25.09 -36.42 9.16
N GLN A 5 -25.88 -35.64 9.92
CA GLN A 5 -25.69 -34.19 10.02
C GLN A 5 -24.31 -33.82 10.57
N HIS A 6 -23.72 -34.64 11.45
CA HIS A 6 -22.35 -34.41 11.92
C HIS A 6 -21.33 -34.59 10.78
N ILE A 7 -21.51 -35.58 9.89
CA ILE A 7 -20.63 -35.80 8.73
C ILE A 7 -20.70 -34.61 7.78
N ARG A 8 -21.89 -34.04 7.57
CA ARG A 8 -22.08 -32.82 6.77
C ARG A 8 -21.55 -31.55 7.43
N LYS A 9 -21.41 -31.54 8.75
CA LYS A 9 -20.76 -30.45 9.46
C LYS A 9 -19.25 -30.45 9.19
N ASP A 10 -18.64 -31.63 9.18
CA ASP A 10 -17.19 -31.79 8.99
C ASP A 10 -16.79 -31.87 7.50
N GLN A 11 -17.70 -32.31 6.62
CA GLN A 11 -17.58 -32.25 5.16
C GLN A 11 -18.87 -31.71 4.53
N PRO A 12 -18.98 -30.37 4.36
CA PRO A 12 -20.17 -29.70 3.80
C PRO A 12 -20.57 -30.20 2.42
N GLY A 13 -19.61 -30.67 1.62
CA GLY A 13 -19.82 -31.20 0.28
C GLY A 13 -20.39 -32.63 0.23
N PHE A 14 -20.51 -33.33 1.35
CA PHE A 14 -20.91 -34.74 1.37
C PHE A 14 -22.36 -34.95 0.90
N LEU A 15 -22.51 -35.66 -0.23
CA LEU A 15 -23.78 -35.89 -0.93
C LEU A 15 -24.47 -34.58 -1.37
N GLN A 16 -23.69 -33.54 -1.65
CA GLN A 16 -24.23 -32.33 -2.27
C GLN A 16 -24.56 -32.62 -3.74
N ASN A 17 -25.82 -32.35 -4.13
CA ASN A 17 -26.36 -32.65 -5.45
C ASN A 17 -26.25 -34.14 -5.82
N TRP A 18 -26.38 -35.05 -4.86
CA TRP A 18 -26.34 -36.51 -5.09
C TRP A 18 -27.41 -37.03 -6.08
N GLU A 19 -28.46 -36.24 -6.31
CA GLU A 19 -29.54 -36.52 -7.28
C GLU A 19 -29.06 -36.40 -8.75
N ASP A 20 -27.91 -35.76 -8.97
CA ASP A 20 -27.21 -35.70 -10.24
C ASP A 20 -26.44 -37.02 -10.43
N GLU A 21 -27.00 -37.94 -11.23
CA GLU A 21 -26.45 -39.30 -11.44
C GLU A 21 -24.98 -39.29 -11.90
N ASP A 22 -24.56 -38.23 -12.59
CA ASP A 22 -23.19 -38.03 -13.07
C ASP A 22 -22.18 -37.84 -11.93
N ARG A 23 -22.64 -37.49 -10.72
CA ARG A 23 -21.79 -37.26 -9.53
C ARG A 23 -21.54 -38.48 -8.67
N LEU A 24 -22.16 -39.61 -9.02
CA LEU A 24 -21.99 -40.90 -8.37
C LEU A 24 -21.27 -41.90 -9.29
N TRP A 25 -20.46 -41.42 -10.22
CA TRP A 25 -19.64 -42.31 -11.06
C TRP A 25 -18.44 -42.85 -10.31
N ALA A 26 -18.06 -44.09 -10.63
CA ALA A 26 -16.82 -44.68 -10.17
C ALA A 26 -15.64 -43.77 -10.55
N PRO A 27 -14.68 -43.53 -9.63
CA PRO A 27 -14.47 -44.24 -8.38
C PRO A 27 -15.10 -43.53 -7.17
N TYR A 28 -16.30 -42.98 -7.31
CA TYR A 28 -17.15 -42.53 -6.20
C TYR A 28 -16.50 -41.48 -5.28
N LEU A 29 -16.01 -40.39 -5.88
CA LEU A 29 -15.22 -39.34 -5.20
C LEU A 29 -15.80 -38.85 -3.87
N GLN A 30 -17.13 -38.62 -3.80
CA GLN A 30 -17.76 -38.14 -2.58
C GLN A 30 -17.62 -39.12 -1.41
N PHE A 31 -17.59 -40.42 -1.70
CA PHE A 31 -17.36 -41.46 -0.70
C PHE A 31 -15.88 -41.65 -0.40
N TYR A 32 -14.98 -41.43 -1.37
CA TYR A 32 -13.55 -41.37 -1.13
C TYR A 32 -13.21 -40.30 -0.08
N TYR A 33 -13.68 -39.06 -0.27
CA TYR A 33 -13.43 -37.96 0.67
C TYR A 33 -14.03 -38.19 2.06
N ALA A 34 -15.23 -38.76 2.14
CA ALA A 34 -15.93 -38.99 3.39
C ALA A 34 -15.65 -40.35 4.04
N ARG A 35 -14.81 -41.20 3.44
CA ARG A 35 -14.62 -42.61 3.85
C ARG A 35 -14.31 -42.74 5.34
N LYS A 36 -13.34 -41.96 5.83
CA LYS A 36 -12.92 -41.99 7.23
C LYS A 36 -14.03 -41.52 8.17
N LEU A 37 -14.74 -40.45 7.81
CA LEU A 37 -15.89 -39.96 8.58
C LEU A 37 -17.04 -40.99 8.62
N LEU A 38 -17.26 -41.73 7.53
CA LEU A 38 -18.26 -42.81 7.47
C LEU A 38 -17.83 -44.00 8.33
N GLU A 39 -16.55 -44.36 8.31
CA GLU A 39 -15.99 -45.45 9.13
C GLU A 39 -16.06 -45.16 10.63
N ASP A 40 -15.78 -43.91 11.02
CA ASP A 40 -15.84 -43.45 12.41
C ASP A 40 -17.30 -43.29 12.86
N GLY A 41 -18.14 -42.66 12.04
CA GLY A 41 -19.54 -42.34 12.35
C GLY A 41 -20.51 -43.53 12.32
N ARG A 42 -20.17 -44.65 11.67
CA ARG A 42 -21.08 -45.82 11.58
C ARG A 42 -21.46 -46.41 12.94
N MET A 43 -20.63 -46.21 13.96
CA MET A 43 -20.90 -46.68 15.32
C MET A 43 -22.01 -45.91 16.02
N GLU A 44 -22.32 -44.70 15.54
CA GLU A 44 -23.39 -43.84 16.04
C GLU A 44 -24.73 -44.09 15.33
N LEU A 45 -24.70 -44.78 14.19
CA LEU A 45 -25.90 -45.12 13.43
C LEU A 45 -26.72 -46.20 14.12
N ASP A 46 -28.03 -46.18 13.83
CA ASP A 46 -28.96 -47.22 14.30
C ASP A 46 -28.44 -48.61 13.92
N PRO A 47 -28.24 -49.52 14.90
CA PRO A 47 -27.57 -50.80 14.67
C PRO A 47 -28.40 -51.77 13.82
N VAL A 48 -29.71 -51.55 13.66
CA VAL A 48 -30.62 -52.45 12.96
C VAL A 48 -31.01 -51.90 11.58
N ALA A 49 -31.34 -50.61 11.50
CA ALA A 49 -31.87 -49.99 10.29
C ALA A 49 -30.77 -49.49 9.34
N HIS A 50 -29.76 -48.77 9.85
CA HIS A 50 -28.85 -47.99 9.02
C HIS A 50 -27.40 -48.50 9.02
N ARG A 51 -26.89 -48.97 10.17
CA ARG A 51 -25.52 -49.49 10.27
C ARG A 51 -25.23 -50.66 9.33
N PRO A 52 -26.13 -51.65 9.15
CA PRO A 52 -25.89 -52.72 8.18
C PRO A 52 -25.77 -52.22 6.74
N GLN A 53 -26.53 -51.18 6.38
CA GLN A 53 -26.50 -50.57 5.04
C GLN A 53 -25.18 -49.84 4.79
N VAL A 54 -24.71 -49.04 5.76
CA VAL A 54 -23.43 -48.33 5.66
C VAL A 54 -22.25 -49.31 5.69
N ASN A 55 -22.32 -50.37 6.49
CA ASN A 55 -21.31 -51.43 6.46
C ASN A 55 -21.24 -52.11 5.09
N GLY A 56 -22.38 -52.48 4.50
CA GLY A 56 -22.41 -53.06 3.16
C GLY A 56 -21.82 -52.13 2.09
N LEU A 57 -22.06 -50.82 2.20
CA LEU A 57 -21.45 -49.82 1.32
C LEU A 57 -19.93 -49.73 1.52
N LEU A 58 -19.45 -49.64 2.77
CA LEU A 58 -18.01 -49.60 3.08
C LEU A 58 -17.31 -50.89 2.62
N ASP A 59 -17.91 -52.06 2.85
CA ASP A 59 -17.38 -53.34 2.39
C ASP A 59 -17.31 -53.40 0.85
N TYR A 60 -18.32 -52.86 0.16
CA TYR A 60 -18.30 -52.73 -1.30
C TYR A 60 -17.17 -51.80 -1.76
N LEU A 61 -17.04 -50.60 -1.17
CA LEU A 61 -16.01 -49.64 -1.53
C LEU A 61 -14.61 -50.20 -1.29
N GLU A 62 -14.39 -50.86 -0.15
CA GLU A 62 -13.10 -51.47 0.19
C GLU A 62 -12.76 -52.61 -0.76
N THR A 63 -13.72 -53.50 -1.06
CA THR A 63 -13.52 -54.65 -1.96
C THR A 63 -13.18 -54.22 -3.39
N ASN A 64 -13.83 -53.16 -3.90
CA ASN A 64 -13.71 -52.76 -5.30
C ASN A 64 -12.68 -51.65 -5.53
N PHE A 65 -12.50 -50.73 -4.57
CA PHE A 65 -11.68 -49.53 -4.72
C PHE A 65 -10.65 -49.33 -3.60
N GLY A 66 -10.63 -50.16 -2.55
CA GLY A 66 -9.72 -49.99 -1.40
C GLY A 66 -8.24 -49.90 -1.79
N LYS A 67 -7.79 -50.70 -2.76
CA LYS A 67 -6.41 -50.61 -3.31
C LYS A 67 -6.14 -49.30 -4.05
N ASP A 68 -7.07 -48.88 -4.90
CA ASP A 68 -6.98 -47.64 -5.69
C ASP A 68 -6.95 -46.41 -4.77
N TYR A 69 -7.82 -46.38 -3.75
CA TYR A 69 -7.84 -45.32 -2.75
C TYR A 69 -6.56 -45.29 -1.89
N SER A 70 -6.10 -46.45 -1.44
CA SER A 70 -4.88 -46.53 -0.61
C SER A 70 -3.63 -46.10 -1.36
N GLU A 71 -3.54 -46.42 -2.67
CA GLU A 71 -2.44 -45.93 -3.52
C GLU A 71 -2.48 -44.40 -3.65
N ALA A 72 -3.67 -43.82 -3.88
CA ALA A 72 -3.85 -42.38 -3.95
C ALA A 72 -3.42 -41.69 -2.64
N ASP A 73 -3.88 -42.21 -1.49
CA ASP A 73 -3.52 -41.67 -0.17
C ASP A 73 -2.00 -41.68 0.08
N ASP A 74 -1.31 -42.78 -0.22
CA ASP A 74 0.15 -42.90 -0.05
C ASP A 74 0.89 -41.86 -0.91
N LEU A 75 0.50 -41.75 -2.19
CA LEU A 75 1.08 -40.78 -3.12
C LEU A 75 0.88 -39.36 -2.59
N PHE A 76 -0.33 -39.00 -2.19
CA PHE A 76 -0.65 -37.64 -1.74
C PHE A 76 0.07 -37.29 -0.42
N GLN A 77 0.20 -38.25 0.49
CA GLN A 77 0.96 -38.06 1.73
C GLN A 77 2.44 -37.79 1.45
N ARG A 78 3.01 -38.50 0.47
CA ARG A 78 4.39 -38.27 0.00
C ARG A 78 4.52 -36.97 -0.80
N GLY A 79 3.44 -36.41 -1.31
CA GLY A 79 3.40 -35.18 -2.11
C GLY A 79 3.50 -35.43 -3.62
N TYR A 80 3.15 -36.63 -4.05
CA TYR A 80 3.16 -37.09 -5.44
C TYR A 80 1.76 -37.41 -5.92
N PHE A 81 1.58 -37.54 -7.22
CA PHE A 81 0.35 -38.02 -7.84
C PHE A 81 0.66 -38.79 -9.14
N LYS A 82 -0.30 -39.59 -9.57
CA LYS A 82 -0.37 -40.20 -10.91
C LYS A 82 -1.59 -39.66 -11.65
N GLU A 83 -1.59 -39.71 -12.99
CA GLU A 83 -2.72 -39.27 -13.81
C GLU A 83 -4.03 -39.94 -13.38
N ALA A 84 -3.99 -41.25 -13.13
CA ALA A 84 -5.14 -42.05 -12.69
C ALA A 84 -5.79 -41.55 -11.38
N HIS A 85 -5.02 -40.87 -10.52
CA HIS A 85 -5.48 -40.38 -9.21
C HIS A 85 -5.75 -38.87 -9.19
N LEU A 86 -5.51 -38.15 -10.30
CA LEU A 86 -5.59 -36.68 -10.35
C LEU A 86 -6.95 -36.13 -9.90
N HIS A 87 -8.06 -36.77 -10.30
CA HIS A 87 -9.41 -36.34 -9.93
C HIS A 87 -9.69 -36.49 -8.42
N LYS A 88 -8.94 -37.34 -7.70
CA LYS A 88 -9.06 -37.51 -6.25
C LYS A 88 -8.38 -36.40 -5.45
N LEU A 89 -7.50 -35.59 -6.06
CA LEU A 89 -6.81 -34.48 -5.38
C LEU A 89 -7.71 -33.28 -5.05
N PHE A 90 -8.84 -33.12 -5.74
CA PHE A 90 -9.65 -31.90 -5.69
C PHE A 90 -11.00 -32.13 -5.00
N GLU A 91 -10.98 -31.99 -3.67
CA GLU A 91 -12.17 -32.13 -2.84
C GLU A 91 -13.13 -30.93 -2.96
N LEU A 92 -14.43 -31.21 -2.88
CA LEU A 92 -15.46 -30.18 -2.80
C LEU A 92 -15.33 -29.37 -1.50
N GLY A 93 -15.22 -28.04 -1.62
CA GLY A 93 -14.93 -27.16 -0.49
C GLY A 93 -13.44 -27.05 -0.16
N GLY A 94 -12.59 -27.87 -0.78
CA GLY A 94 -11.14 -27.76 -0.67
C GLY A 94 -10.62 -26.46 -1.29
N ILE A 95 -9.47 -25.98 -0.81
CA ILE A 95 -8.85 -24.75 -1.31
C ILE A 95 -7.68 -25.12 -2.21
N VAL A 96 -7.69 -24.55 -3.41
CA VAL A 96 -6.60 -24.69 -4.39
C VAL A 96 -5.94 -23.35 -4.62
N ALA A 97 -4.63 -23.35 -4.82
CA ALA A 97 -3.88 -22.19 -5.25
C ALA A 97 -3.54 -22.25 -6.73
N ILE A 98 -3.56 -21.08 -7.37
CA ILE A 98 -3.26 -20.87 -8.78
C ILE A 98 -2.35 -19.65 -8.92
N GLN A 99 -1.63 -19.56 -10.04
CA GLN A 99 -0.85 -18.38 -10.38
C GLN A 99 -1.61 -17.53 -11.41
N GLU A 100 -1.88 -16.27 -11.08
CA GLU A 100 -2.57 -15.33 -11.96
C GLU A 100 -1.85 -13.97 -11.99
N GLY A 101 -1.55 -13.48 -13.20
CA GLY A 101 -0.92 -12.16 -13.36
C GLY A 101 0.42 -12.02 -12.62
N GLY A 102 1.09 -13.14 -12.32
CA GLY A 102 2.31 -13.19 -11.51
C GLY A 102 2.08 -13.21 -9.99
N HIS A 103 0.86 -13.45 -9.52
CA HIS A 103 0.48 -13.55 -8.11
C HIS A 103 -0.13 -14.91 -7.79
N ASP A 104 0.21 -15.47 -6.63
CA ASP A 104 -0.45 -16.68 -6.12
C ASP A 104 -1.82 -16.28 -5.56
N VAL A 105 -2.92 -16.89 -6.00
CA VAL A 105 -4.27 -16.66 -5.47
C VAL A 105 -4.94 -17.99 -5.17
N ALA A 106 -5.92 -17.99 -4.27
CA ALA A 106 -6.64 -19.21 -3.93
C ALA A 106 -8.12 -19.16 -4.32
N LEU A 107 -8.64 -20.32 -4.66
CA LEU A 107 -10.04 -20.58 -4.97
C LEU A 107 -10.56 -21.68 -4.05
N LYS A 108 -11.79 -21.55 -3.58
CA LYS A 108 -12.52 -22.63 -2.91
C LYS A 108 -13.28 -23.43 -3.95
N VAL A 109 -13.01 -24.72 -4.05
CA VAL A 109 -13.64 -25.61 -5.04
C VAL A 109 -15.13 -25.72 -4.75
N THR A 110 -15.98 -25.36 -5.71
CA THR A 110 -17.45 -25.41 -5.61
C THR A 110 -18.05 -26.58 -6.38
N GLN A 111 -17.25 -27.26 -7.21
CA GLN A 111 -17.67 -28.44 -7.96
C GLN A 111 -16.57 -29.50 -7.99
N SER A 112 -16.91 -30.74 -7.64
CA SER A 112 -16.01 -31.89 -7.79
C SER A 112 -15.68 -32.14 -9.27
N PRO A 113 -14.45 -32.58 -9.59
CA PRO A 113 -14.09 -32.98 -10.94
C PRO A 113 -14.88 -34.24 -11.37
N LEU A 114 -15.16 -34.36 -12.66
CA LEU A 114 -15.74 -35.58 -13.22
C LEU A 114 -14.63 -36.63 -13.39
N PRO A 115 -14.82 -37.87 -12.89
CA PRO A 115 -13.85 -38.94 -13.11
C PRO A 115 -13.59 -39.17 -14.61
N GLY A 116 -12.31 -39.25 -15.00
CA GLY A 116 -11.90 -39.50 -16.38
C GLY A 116 -12.00 -38.30 -17.34
N SER A 117 -12.40 -37.11 -16.88
CA SER A 117 -12.33 -35.90 -17.72
C SER A 117 -10.90 -35.36 -17.77
N LEU A 118 -10.28 -35.38 -18.95
CA LEU A 118 -9.01 -34.69 -19.21
C LEU A 118 -9.18 -33.67 -20.34
N PRO A 119 -8.77 -32.40 -20.15
CA PRO A 119 -8.22 -31.84 -18.92
C PRO A 119 -9.31 -31.67 -17.85
N ILE A 120 -8.92 -31.71 -16.57
CA ILE A 120 -9.86 -31.43 -15.47
C ILE A 120 -10.15 -29.93 -15.46
N ILE A 121 -11.45 -29.58 -15.49
CA ILE A 121 -11.92 -28.22 -15.31
C ILE A 121 -12.52 -28.12 -13.90
N LEU A 122 -11.88 -27.36 -13.04
CA LEU A 122 -12.36 -27.08 -11.69
C LEU A 122 -13.14 -25.78 -11.68
N ARG A 123 -14.30 -25.79 -11.03
CA ARG A 123 -15.01 -24.56 -10.66
C ARG A 123 -14.72 -24.24 -9.21
N GLY A 124 -14.40 -22.99 -8.94
CA GLY A 124 -14.22 -22.49 -7.59
C GLY A 124 -14.67 -21.05 -7.45
N GLU A 125 -14.81 -20.62 -6.20
CA GLU A 125 -15.15 -19.26 -5.83
C GLU A 125 -13.98 -18.59 -5.10
N HIS A 126 -13.85 -17.28 -5.25
CA HIS A 126 -12.99 -16.44 -4.42
C HIS A 126 -13.71 -15.14 -4.08
N TRP A 127 -13.10 -14.33 -3.23
CA TRP A 127 -13.60 -12.99 -2.94
C TRP A 127 -12.95 -11.96 -3.85
N ASP A 128 -13.73 -11.00 -4.30
CA ASP A 128 -13.25 -9.74 -4.85
C ASP A 128 -13.72 -8.56 -3.98
N PHE A 129 -13.10 -7.40 -4.17
CA PHE A 129 -13.33 -6.23 -3.34
C PHE A 129 -13.26 -4.94 -4.15
N ASP A 130 -14.41 -4.30 -4.28
CA ASP A 130 -14.58 -3.01 -4.92
C ASP A 130 -14.98 -1.92 -3.91
N GLY A 131 -14.83 -2.17 -2.62
CA GLY A 131 -15.46 -1.40 -1.54
C GLY A 131 -16.49 -2.23 -0.76
N ALA A 132 -17.04 -3.27 -1.38
CA ALA A 132 -17.75 -4.35 -0.71
C ALA A 132 -17.20 -5.71 -1.15
N PHE A 133 -17.14 -6.66 -0.21
CA PHE A 133 -16.72 -8.02 -0.53
C PHE A 133 -17.84 -8.77 -1.23
N HIS A 134 -17.53 -9.36 -2.37
CA HIS A 134 -18.46 -10.19 -3.14
C HIS A 134 -17.74 -11.42 -3.69
N LYS A 135 -18.49 -12.49 -3.90
CA LYS A 135 -17.98 -13.75 -4.42
C LYS A 135 -17.94 -13.72 -5.93
N VAL A 136 -16.85 -14.23 -6.48
CA VAL A 136 -16.66 -14.39 -7.91
C VAL A 136 -16.41 -15.86 -8.20
N GLU A 137 -17.22 -16.44 -9.08
CA GLU A 137 -17.03 -17.79 -9.58
C GLU A 137 -16.02 -17.81 -10.72
N ARG A 138 -15.20 -18.86 -10.75
CA ARG A 138 -14.16 -19.03 -11.75
C ARG A 138 -13.97 -20.49 -12.12
N SER A 139 -13.70 -20.73 -13.40
CA SER A 139 -13.27 -22.03 -13.91
C SER A 139 -11.76 -22.01 -14.18
N VAL A 140 -11.03 -23.02 -13.72
CA VAL A 140 -9.59 -23.20 -13.95
C VAL A 140 -9.31 -24.58 -14.52
N THR A 141 -8.38 -24.66 -15.47
CA THR A 141 -7.97 -25.92 -16.09
C THR A 141 -6.72 -26.44 -15.39
N VAL A 142 -6.79 -27.69 -14.93
CA VAL A 142 -5.63 -28.40 -14.38
C VAL A 142 -4.85 -29.01 -15.53
N HIS A 143 -3.61 -28.54 -15.72
CA HIS A 143 -2.72 -29.07 -16.74
C HIS A 143 -1.72 -30.04 -16.11
N LEU A 144 -1.56 -31.20 -16.76
CA LEU A 144 -0.48 -32.13 -16.46
C LEU A 144 0.86 -31.54 -16.92
N PRO A 145 1.99 -31.91 -16.26
CA PRO A 145 3.32 -31.60 -16.76
C PRO A 145 3.52 -32.13 -18.19
N THR A 146 4.20 -31.36 -19.04
CA THR A 146 4.27 -31.62 -20.50
C THR A 146 4.90 -32.98 -20.87
N ASP A 147 5.75 -33.53 -20.01
CA ASP A 147 6.52 -34.76 -20.27
C ASP A 147 6.08 -35.95 -19.40
N MET A 148 4.89 -35.88 -18.77
CA MET A 148 4.40 -36.94 -17.86
C MET A 148 3.69 -38.05 -18.65
N GLU A 149 4.13 -39.30 -18.51
CA GLU A 149 3.38 -40.47 -18.97
C GLU A 149 2.32 -40.91 -17.93
N PRO A 150 1.24 -41.63 -18.31
CA PRO A 150 0.13 -41.94 -17.41
C PRO A 150 0.51 -42.70 -16.13
N ASP A 151 1.57 -43.51 -16.18
CA ASP A 151 2.06 -44.33 -15.06
C ASP A 151 3.12 -43.62 -14.21
N ASP A 152 3.58 -42.43 -14.62
CA ASP A 152 4.63 -41.67 -13.92
C ASP A 152 4.14 -41.09 -12.59
N GLU A 153 5.03 -41.06 -11.61
CA GLU A 153 4.84 -40.28 -10.37
C GLU A 153 5.36 -38.85 -10.58
N ALA A 154 4.49 -37.86 -10.44
CA ALA A 154 4.85 -36.44 -10.49
C ALA A 154 4.59 -35.74 -9.15
N LEU A 155 5.31 -34.66 -8.86
CA LEU A 155 5.10 -33.85 -7.65
C LEU A 155 3.79 -33.06 -7.75
N ILE A 156 2.99 -33.01 -6.70
CA ILE A 156 1.75 -32.19 -6.67
C ILE A 156 2.08 -30.70 -6.92
N SER A 157 3.25 -30.23 -6.48
CA SER A 157 3.71 -28.86 -6.68
C SER A 157 4.06 -28.52 -8.14
N SER A 158 4.12 -29.49 -9.06
CA SER A 158 4.33 -29.23 -10.49
C SER A 158 3.03 -28.90 -11.25
N LEU A 159 1.86 -29.07 -10.61
CA LEU A 159 0.57 -28.73 -11.18
C LEU A 159 0.38 -27.22 -11.29
N THR A 160 -0.39 -26.79 -12.30
CA THR A 160 -0.83 -25.39 -12.43
C THR A 160 -1.85 -24.97 -11.37
N VAL A 161 -2.53 -25.95 -10.78
CA VAL A 161 -3.53 -25.79 -9.71
C VAL A 161 -3.14 -26.72 -8.57
N VAL A 162 -2.74 -26.16 -7.43
CA VAL A 162 -2.17 -26.91 -6.31
C VAL A 162 -3.14 -26.92 -5.14
N PRO A 163 -3.63 -28.10 -4.68
CA PRO A 163 -4.42 -28.18 -3.46
C PRO A 163 -3.59 -27.74 -2.24
N LEU A 164 -4.05 -26.71 -1.52
CA LEU A 164 -3.32 -26.13 -0.39
C LEU A 164 -3.16 -27.10 0.79
N VAL A 165 -4.00 -28.13 0.89
CA VAL A 165 -3.87 -29.18 1.91
C VAL A 165 -2.57 -29.99 1.75
N HIS A 166 -2.02 -30.04 0.53
CA HIS A 166 -0.76 -30.72 0.21
C HIS A 166 0.40 -29.73 0.01
N ASP A 167 0.21 -28.45 0.34
CA ASP A 167 1.26 -27.45 0.23
C ASP A 167 2.42 -27.74 1.21
N LYS A 168 3.64 -27.81 0.66
CA LYS A 168 4.89 -27.94 1.41
C LYS A 168 5.81 -26.73 1.21
N THR A 169 5.34 -25.69 0.52
CA THR A 169 6.13 -24.52 0.11
C THR A 169 5.93 -23.29 0.99
N GLY A 170 4.94 -23.31 1.89
CA GLY A 170 4.55 -22.16 2.72
C GLY A 170 3.61 -21.18 2.02
N MET A 171 3.02 -21.59 0.90
CA MET A 171 2.05 -20.80 0.13
C MET A 171 0.79 -20.51 0.95
N ARG A 172 0.33 -21.47 1.77
CA ARG A 172 -0.81 -21.25 2.67
C ARG A 172 -0.56 -20.08 3.63
N GLU A 173 0.55 -20.12 4.38
CA GLU A 173 0.91 -19.05 5.33
C GLU A 173 1.09 -17.70 4.63
N LYS A 174 1.65 -17.71 3.42
CA LYS A 174 1.78 -16.50 2.58
C LYS A 174 0.42 -15.88 2.24
N LEU A 175 -0.54 -16.70 1.82
CA LEU A 175 -1.91 -16.26 1.48
C LEU A 175 -2.65 -15.78 2.72
N GLU A 176 -2.56 -16.49 3.84
CA GLU A 176 -3.16 -16.08 5.13
C GLU A 176 -2.62 -14.71 5.57
N ARG A 177 -1.29 -14.53 5.56
CA ARG A 177 -0.65 -13.25 5.91
C ARG A 177 -1.11 -12.12 4.98
N ARG A 178 -1.17 -12.36 3.67
CA ARG A 178 -1.66 -11.38 2.69
C ARG A 178 -3.11 -11.03 2.96
N GLY A 179 -3.97 -12.03 3.16
CA GLY A 179 -5.39 -11.84 3.40
C GLY A 179 -5.67 -11.08 4.69
N ALA A 180 -4.96 -11.42 5.77
CA ALA A 180 -5.04 -10.68 7.03
C ALA A 180 -4.65 -9.20 6.85
N TYR A 181 -3.66 -8.91 6.01
CA TYR A 181 -3.31 -7.52 5.69
C TYR A 181 -4.35 -6.86 4.78
N PHE A 182 -4.88 -7.57 3.77
CA PHE A 182 -5.96 -7.09 2.92
C PHE A 182 -7.19 -6.70 3.74
N TRP A 183 -7.55 -7.51 4.74
CA TRP A 183 -8.66 -7.22 5.65
C TRP A 183 -8.51 -5.87 6.35
N LYS A 184 -7.29 -5.48 6.74
CA LYS A 184 -7.01 -4.15 7.31
C LYS A 184 -7.19 -3.02 6.29
N CYS A 185 -7.00 -3.30 5.01
CA CYS A 185 -7.13 -2.37 3.90
C CYS A 185 -8.57 -2.21 3.39
N ARG A 186 -9.53 -2.95 3.96
CA ARG A 186 -10.98 -2.77 3.66
C ARG A 186 -11.46 -1.38 4.05
N HIS A 187 -10.84 -0.81 5.09
CA HIS A 187 -11.03 0.54 5.55
C HIS A 187 -9.94 1.44 5.01
N ARG A 188 -10.21 2.74 4.96
CA ARG A 188 -9.24 3.77 4.56
C ARG A 188 -7.92 3.58 5.32
N ARG A 189 -6.82 3.36 4.60
CA ARG A 189 -5.51 3.10 5.21
C ARG A 189 -4.37 3.73 4.43
N LEU A 190 -3.51 4.45 5.15
CA LEU A 190 -2.25 4.93 4.61
C LEU A 190 -1.19 3.83 4.75
N VAL A 191 -0.54 3.49 3.64
CA VAL A 191 0.46 2.41 3.57
C VAL A 191 1.71 2.83 2.78
N THR A 192 2.78 2.09 2.96
CA THR A 192 3.97 2.11 2.10
C THR A 192 4.08 0.80 1.33
N SER A 193 4.82 0.81 0.22
CA SER A 193 5.07 -0.41 -0.54
C SER A 193 6.54 -0.57 -0.86
N GLU A 194 7.07 -1.76 -0.61
CA GLU A 194 8.45 -2.17 -0.93
C GLU A 194 8.50 -3.07 -2.18
N ALA A 195 7.51 -2.93 -3.06
CA ALA A 195 7.43 -3.75 -4.26
C ALA A 195 8.71 -3.62 -5.11
N PRO A 196 9.17 -4.72 -5.74
CA PRO A 196 10.32 -4.71 -6.62
C PRO A 196 10.15 -3.66 -7.73
N ARG A 197 11.19 -2.84 -7.93
CA ARG A 197 11.19 -1.76 -8.91
C ARG A 197 10.91 -2.30 -10.31
N ARG A 198 9.93 -1.74 -11.02
CA ARG A 198 9.68 -2.04 -12.44
C ARG A 198 10.02 -0.81 -13.29
N GLY A 199 11.01 -0.94 -14.19
CA GLY A 199 11.31 0.07 -15.22
C GLY A 199 11.90 1.39 -14.70
N PHE A 200 11.52 2.50 -15.35
CA PHE A 200 11.99 3.88 -15.12
C PHE A 200 11.28 4.60 -13.95
N ASP A 201 10.80 3.88 -12.94
CA ASP A 201 10.14 4.52 -11.80
C ASP A 201 11.09 5.52 -11.11
N ILE A 202 10.62 6.76 -10.95
CA ILE A 202 11.37 7.86 -10.32
C ILE A 202 11.76 7.42 -8.90
N GLN A 203 13.02 7.69 -8.51
CA GLN A 203 13.52 7.44 -7.17
C GLN A 203 12.76 8.28 -6.14
N VAL A 204 11.69 7.72 -5.58
CA VAL A 204 11.05 8.24 -4.39
C VAL A 204 11.40 7.31 -3.25
N THR A 205 12.17 7.81 -2.29
CA THR A 205 12.43 7.08 -1.06
C THR A 205 11.13 6.95 -0.27
N ASN A 206 10.66 5.72 -0.08
CA ASN A 206 9.47 5.36 0.70
C ASN A 206 8.15 6.03 0.22
N PRO A 207 7.64 5.66 -0.97
CA PRO A 207 6.39 6.21 -1.50
C PRO A 207 5.20 5.83 -0.61
N ARG A 208 4.35 6.81 -0.33
CA ARG A 208 3.12 6.64 0.45
C ARG A 208 1.90 6.50 -0.46
N TYR A 209 0.99 5.63 -0.06
CA TYR A 209 -0.23 5.33 -0.78
C TYR A 209 -1.44 5.37 0.15
N MET A 210 -2.54 5.95 -0.30
CA MET A 210 -3.83 5.85 0.38
C MET A 210 -4.67 4.75 -0.28
N ILE A 211 -5.05 3.75 0.49
CA ILE A 211 -6.09 2.80 0.09
C ILE A 211 -7.42 3.35 0.58
N ASP A 212 -8.35 3.60 -0.34
CA ASP A 212 -9.67 4.13 -0.05
C ASP A 212 -10.60 3.84 -1.24
N MET A 213 -11.30 2.71 -1.19
CA MET A 213 -12.20 2.30 -2.27
C MET A 213 -13.44 3.16 -2.38
N GLU A 214 -13.93 3.72 -1.27
CA GLU A 214 -15.07 4.63 -1.27
C GLU A 214 -14.72 5.89 -2.08
N THR A 215 -13.57 6.52 -1.78
CA THR A 215 -13.08 7.67 -2.54
C THR A 215 -12.74 7.30 -3.99
N TYR A 216 -12.14 6.13 -4.23
CA TYR A 216 -11.87 5.65 -5.59
C TYR A 216 -13.15 5.57 -6.42
N ASN A 217 -14.20 4.94 -5.88
CA ASN A 217 -15.48 4.79 -6.56
C ASN A 217 -16.20 6.11 -6.76
N ALA A 218 -16.17 7.02 -5.78
CA ALA A 218 -16.76 8.35 -5.91
C ALA A 218 -16.13 9.15 -7.07
N LEU A 219 -14.82 8.96 -7.31
CA LEU A 219 -14.08 9.66 -8.36
C LEU A 219 -14.12 8.96 -9.73
N HIS A 220 -14.40 7.66 -9.78
CA HIS A 220 -14.40 6.85 -11.01
C HIS A 220 -15.77 6.22 -11.33
N GLY A 221 -16.84 6.71 -10.70
CA GLY A 221 -18.19 6.14 -10.79
C GLY A 221 -18.70 5.99 -12.22
N GLU A 222 -18.49 6.99 -13.10
CA GLU A 222 -18.94 6.94 -14.50
C GLU A 222 -18.19 5.91 -15.36
N GLU A 223 -16.88 5.71 -15.13
CA GLU A 223 -16.10 4.65 -15.79
C GLU A 223 -16.49 3.25 -15.29
N ASN A 224 -16.86 3.16 -14.00
CA ASN A 224 -17.33 1.92 -13.39
C ASN A 224 -18.75 1.56 -13.84
N GLU A 225 -19.66 2.52 -14.07
CA GLU A 225 -20.99 2.27 -14.62
C GLU A 225 -20.94 1.64 -16.03
N ALA A 226 -19.96 2.04 -16.87
CA ALA A 226 -19.76 1.45 -18.19
C ALA A 226 -19.19 0.01 -18.13
N ARG A 227 -18.38 -0.32 -17.12
CA ARG A 227 -17.93 -1.70 -16.84
C ARG A 227 -19.04 -2.55 -16.24
N ASN A 228 -19.83 -1.99 -15.33
CA ASN A 228 -20.94 -2.66 -14.64
C ASN A 228 -22.14 -2.97 -15.55
N GLN A 229 -22.19 -2.41 -16.77
CA GLN A 229 -23.16 -2.84 -17.79
C GLN A 229 -22.72 -4.11 -18.54
N ALA A 230 -21.43 -4.49 -18.48
CA ALA A 230 -20.91 -5.71 -19.08
C ALA A 230 -20.94 -6.91 -18.11
N ASP A 231 -20.81 -6.67 -16.80
CA ASP A 231 -20.94 -7.69 -15.75
C ASP A 231 -22.34 -7.63 -15.13
N THR A 232 -23.12 -8.68 -15.34
CA THR A 232 -24.50 -8.83 -14.90
C THR A 232 -24.69 -8.62 -13.40
N MET A 233 -25.46 -7.58 -13.03
CA MET A 233 -26.56 -7.65 -12.05
C MET A 233 -26.29 -8.51 -10.78
N HIS A 234 -25.29 -8.16 -9.96
CA HIS A 234 -25.16 -8.69 -8.59
C HIS A 234 -25.37 -7.56 -7.56
N TRP A 235 -26.25 -7.83 -6.61
CA TRP A 235 -26.55 -6.93 -5.50
C TRP A 235 -25.30 -6.72 -4.64
N ARG A 236 -25.07 -5.48 -4.19
CA ARG A 236 -23.88 -5.06 -3.42
C ARG A 236 -23.66 -5.92 -2.17
N GLY A 237 -22.48 -6.55 -2.09
CA GLY A 237 -21.87 -7.11 -0.88
C GLY A 237 -22.46 -8.44 -0.40
N ASP A 238 -21.79 -9.56 -0.70
CA ASP A 238 -22.16 -10.88 -0.14
C ASP A 238 -21.78 -11.02 1.34
N LEU A 239 -20.83 -10.19 1.80
CA LEU A 239 -20.45 -10.11 3.22
C LEU A 239 -21.36 -9.15 3.97
N ARG A 240 -21.86 -9.55 5.15
CA ARG A 240 -22.83 -8.73 5.89
C ARG A 240 -22.18 -7.46 6.46
N PRO A 241 -22.94 -6.37 6.60
CA PRO A 241 -22.42 -5.13 7.20
C PRO A 241 -21.85 -5.33 8.61
N GLU A 242 -22.45 -6.20 9.44
CA GLU A 242 -21.94 -6.46 10.80
C GLU A 242 -20.57 -7.15 10.76
N GLU A 243 -20.36 -8.06 9.81
CA GLU A 243 -19.09 -8.76 9.60
C GLU A 243 -18.03 -7.82 9.03
N MET A 244 -18.43 -6.89 8.15
CA MET A 244 -17.54 -5.87 7.60
C MET A 244 -16.97 -4.93 8.69
N GLN A 245 -17.75 -4.69 9.75
CA GLN A 245 -17.33 -3.85 10.88
C GLN A 245 -16.54 -4.60 11.96
N ALA A 246 -16.50 -5.94 11.92
CA ALA A 246 -15.75 -6.72 12.89
C ALA A 246 -14.24 -6.52 12.74
N ASP A 247 -13.49 -6.49 13.84
CA ASP A 247 -12.03 -6.38 13.81
C ASP A 247 -11.38 -7.61 13.14
N GLU A 248 -11.92 -8.80 13.44
CA GLU A 248 -11.45 -10.08 12.93
C GLU A 248 -12.22 -10.48 11.66
N PRO A 249 -11.55 -11.17 10.70
CA PRO A 249 -12.22 -11.66 9.50
C PRO A 249 -13.22 -12.79 9.82
N PRO A 250 -14.23 -13.03 8.97
CA PRO A 250 -15.38 -13.89 9.27
C PRO A 250 -15.07 -15.38 9.46
N THR A 251 -14.15 -15.95 8.69
CA THR A 251 -13.80 -17.39 8.72
C THR A 251 -12.31 -17.61 8.46
N ASP A 252 -11.78 -18.75 8.90
CA ASP A 252 -10.37 -19.13 8.70
C ASP A 252 -9.99 -19.21 7.21
N ASP A 253 -10.91 -19.68 6.37
CA ASP A 253 -10.70 -19.76 4.91
C ASP A 253 -10.81 -18.39 4.23
N PHE A 254 -11.50 -17.41 4.83
CA PHE A 254 -11.80 -16.14 4.18
C PHE A 254 -10.52 -15.42 3.74
N THR A 255 -9.52 -15.35 4.61
CA THR A 255 -8.26 -14.66 4.32
C THR A 255 -7.47 -15.31 3.18
N LEU A 256 -7.59 -16.63 2.99
CA LEU A 256 -6.92 -17.34 1.90
C LEU A 256 -7.46 -16.90 0.53
N LEU A 257 -8.75 -16.61 0.47
CA LEU A 257 -9.52 -16.39 -0.75
C LEU A 257 -9.59 -14.91 -1.17
N LEU A 258 -8.83 -14.01 -0.51
CA LEU A 258 -8.83 -12.58 -0.82
C LEU A 258 -7.94 -12.22 -2.01
N PRO A 259 -8.23 -11.12 -2.74
CA PRO A 259 -7.45 -10.69 -3.90
C PRO A 259 -5.96 -10.45 -3.60
N ALA A 260 -5.12 -10.62 -4.62
CA ALA A 260 -3.69 -10.34 -4.52
C ALA A 260 -3.35 -8.84 -4.56
N THR A 261 -4.26 -8.02 -5.08
CA THR A 261 -3.99 -6.61 -5.38
C THR A 261 -5.13 -5.70 -4.95
N ILE A 262 -4.82 -4.43 -4.69
CA ILE A 262 -5.80 -3.41 -4.29
C ILE A 262 -5.48 -2.07 -4.95
N LYS A 263 -6.51 -1.23 -5.16
CA LYS A 263 -6.32 0.14 -5.68
C LYS A 263 -5.86 1.07 -4.56
N ALA A 264 -4.89 1.92 -4.87
CA ALA A 264 -4.38 2.91 -3.95
C ALA A 264 -3.92 4.18 -4.67
N PHE A 265 -4.13 5.35 -4.06
CA PHE A 265 -3.68 6.64 -4.55
C PHE A 265 -2.23 6.90 -4.11
N ARG A 266 -1.31 7.07 -5.06
CA ARG A 266 0.09 7.39 -4.78
C ARG A 266 0.27 8.90 -4.63
N PHE A 267 0.69 9.35 -3.44
CA PHE A 267 0.80 10.79 -3.12
C PHE A 267 1.83 11.55 -3.96
N HIS A 268 2.89 10.87 -4.42
CA HIS A 268 3.99 11.52 -5.14
C HIS A 268 3.59 12.02 -6.54
N ASP A 269 2.97 11.15 -7.34
CA ASP A 269 2.56 11.47 -8.72
C ASP A 269 1.05 11.63 -8.88
N LYS A 270 0.29 11.48 -7.78
CA LYS A 270 -1.15 11.81 -7.69
C LYS A 270 -2.00 10.93 -8.57
N LYS A 271 -1.61 9.65 -8.67
CA LYS A 271 -2.27 8.66 -9.52
C LYS A 271 -2.74 7.48 -8.71
N TRP A 272 -3.92 6.98 -9.07
CA TRP A 272 -4.40 5.67 -8.64
C TRP A 272 -3.57 4.57 -9.31
N LYS A 273 -3.16 3.59 -8.51
CA LYS A 273 -2.34 2.44 -8.91
C LYS A 273 -2.93 1.16 -8.33
N THR A 274 -2.76 0.07 -9.05
CA THR A 274 -2.98 -1.28 -8.50
C THR A 274 -1.69 -1.71 -7.81
N LEU A 275 -1.76 -2.00 -6.51
CA LEU A 275 -0.63 -2.47 -5.71
C LEU A 275 -0.83 -3.93 -5.33
N SER A 276 0.25 -4.69 -5.31
CA SER A 276 0.23 -6.03 -4.72
C SER A 276 0.28 -5.93 -3.20
N VAL A 277 -0.69 -6.58 -2.55
CA VAL A 277 -0.89 -6.53 -1.09
C VAL A 277 0.29 -7.18 -0.35
N GLU A 278 0.97 -8.12 -1.00
CA GLU A 278 2.14 -8.82 -0.47
C GLU A 278 3.29 -7.87 -0.05
N TYR A 279 3.41 -6.73 -0.71
CA TYR A 279 4.48 -5.75 -0.45
C TYR A 279 4.01 -4.54 0.34
N LEU A 280 2.79 -4.55 0.88
CA LEU A 280 2.27 -3.45 1.66
C LEU A 280 2.71 -3.53 3.12
N GLN A 281 3.01 -2.37 3.68
CA GLN A 281 3.43 -2.23 5.06
C GLN A 281 2.82 -0.96 5.67
N ASP A 282 2.71 -0.97 7.00
CA ASP A 282 2.27 0.20 7.74
C ASP A 282 3.33 1.29 7.70
N VAL A 283 2.88 2.55 7.65
CA VAL A 283 3.80 3.69 7.60
C VAL A 283 4.59 3.79 8.90
N VAL A 284 5.91 3.72 8.80
CA VAL A 284 6.82 4.03 9.91
C VAL A 284 7.00 5.55 10.00
N TRP A 285 6.54 6.16 11.09
CA TRP A 285 6.58 7.60 11.31
C TRP A 285 7.83 8.03 12.09
N ASP A 286 8.58 9.02 11.58
CA ASP A 286 9.64 9.70 12.35
C ASP A 286 9.01 10.75 13.27
N THR A 287 8.71 10.36 14.50
CA THR A 287 8.07 11.20 15.51
C THR A 287 8.97 12.35 15.98
N ASP A 288 10.28 12.30 15.72
CA ASP A 288 11.25 13.31 16.13
C ASP A 288 11.63 14.28 15.00
N ALA A 289 11.17 14.04 13.77
CA ALA A 289 11.49 14.85 12.58
C ALA A 289 11.28 16.36 12.79
N PHE A 290 10.16 16.75 13.42
CA PHE A 290 9.85 18.16 13.67
C PHE A 290 10.75 18.80 14.75
N ASN A 291 11.26 18.00 15.69
CA ASN A 291 12.18 18.50 16.70
C ASN A 291 13.58 18.71 16.10
N LYS A 292 14.01 17.85 15.18
CA LYS A 292 15.27 17.96 14.43
C LYS A 292 15.35 19.19 13.50
N LEU A 293 14.21 19.77 13.12
CA LEU A 293 14.17 20.98 12.29
C LEU A 293 14.87 22.16 13.01
N VAL A 294 15.84 22.81 12.39
CA VAL A 294 16.48 23.99 12.99
C VAL A 294 15.55 25.18 12.83
N PHE A 295 14.78 25.49 13.89
CA PHE A 295 13.76 26.52 13.84
C PHE A 295 13.43 27.07 15.23
N ASN A 296 13.02 28.34 15.30
CA ASN A 296 12.69 29.02 16.54
C ASN A 296 11.65 28.24 17.37
N LYS A 297 11.96 28.02 18.66
CA LYS A 297 11.15 27.21 19.58
C LYS A 297 9.73 27.74 19.79
N GLU A 298 9.54 29.06 19.83
CA GLU A 298 8.23 29.70 20.01
C GLU A 298 7.36 29.50 18.76
N LYS A 299 7.94 29.71 17.56
CA LYS A 299 7.25 29.45 16.28
C LYS A 299 6.86 27.97 16.16
N LYS A 300 7.76 27.04 16.52
CA LYS A 300 7.46 25.61 16.59
C LYS A 300 6.30 25.31 17.54
N LYS A 301 6.25 25.96 18.72
CA LYS A 301 5.16 25.79 19.70
C LYS A 301 3.82 26.29 19.14
N LEU A 302 3.81 27.44 18.45
CA LEU A 302 2.61 27.98 17.80
C LEU A 302 2.07 27.03 16.73
N ILE A 303 2.93 26.53 15.84
CA ILE A 303 2.55 25.57 14.80
C ILE A 303 1.96 24.29 15.45
N LYS A 304 2.63 23.73 16.47
CA LYS A 304 2.12 22.56 17.19
C LYS A 304 0.76 22.82 17.83
N ALA A 305 0.55 24.00 18.43
CA ALA A 305 -0.71 24.35 19.08
C ALA A 305 -1.87 24.49 18.07
N LEU A 306 -1.63 25.16 16.94
CA LEU A 306 -2.63 25.33 15.87
C LEU A 306 -3.07 23.99 15.30
N VAL A 307 -2.12 23.15 14.92
CA VAL A 307 -2.39 21.80 14.39
C VAL A 307 -3.15 20.97 15.44
N LYS A 308 -2.66 20.93 16.69
CA LYS A 308 -3.30 20.16 17.77
C LYS A 308 -4.75 20.56 18.01
N ASN A 309 -5.03 21.85 18.14
CA ASN A 309 -6.38 22.32 18.45
C ASN A 309 -7.35 22.10 17.29
N HIS A 310 -6.88 22.27 16.04
CA HIS A 310 -7.71 21.96 14.87
C HIS A 310 -8.07 20.46 14.84
N VAL A 311 -7.09 19.57 15.08
CA VAL A 311 -7.34 18.12 15.14
C VAL A 311 -8.35 17.75 16.23
N VAL A 312 -8.23 18.33 17.42
CA VAL A 312 -9.16 18.07 18.55
C VAL A 312 -10.57 18.52 18.19
N ASN A 313 -10.73 19.70 17.60
CA ASN A 313 -12.03 20.24 17.22
C ASN A 313 -12.70 19.39 16.12
N SER A 314 -11.93 18.95 15.12
CA SER A 314 -12.45 18.03 14.09
C SER A 314 -12.84 16.68 14.68
N ALA A 315 -12.05 16.12 15.62
CA ALA A 315 -12.33 14.83 16.25
C ALA A 315 -13.55 14.88 17.20
N SER A 316 -13.85 16.03 17.81
CA SER A 316 -15.05 16.19 18.65
C SER A 316 -16.37 16.22 17.86
N ALA A 317 -16.32 16.39 16.54
CA ALA A 317 -17.50 16.21 15.68
C ALA A 317 -17.72 14.73 15.29
N ASP A 318 -16.65 13.93 15.26
CA ASP A 318 -16.63 12.52 14.84
C ASP A 318 -16.71 11.53 16.03
N ILE A 319 -17.39 11.88 17.13
CA ILE A 319 -17.48 11.03 18.34
C ILE A 319 -18.47 9.87 18.15
N ILE A 320 -18.17 8.97 17.20
CA ILE A 320 -18.49 7.54 17.23
C ILE A 320 -17.37 6.81 16.46
N GLU A 321 -16.15 6.75 17.01
CA GLU A 321 -15.26 5.59 16.92
C GLU A 321 -13.87 5.87 17.52
N SER A 322 -13.40 4.89 18.31
CA SER A 322 -12.08 4.79 18.95
C SER A 322 -11.80 5.64 20.20
N LYS A 323 -12.09 5.04 21.36
CA LYS A 323 -11.39 5.35 22.63
C LYS A 323 -10.04 4.66 22.63
N GLY A 324 -8.93 5.40 22.74
CA GLY A 324 -7.65 4.80 23.11
C GLY A 324 -6.42 5.65 22.80
N ASN A 325 -5.86 6.26 23.85
CA ASN A 325 -4.45 6.63 24.03
C ASN A 325 -3.84 7.80 23.21
N GLY A 326 -3.64 8.90 23.94
CA GLY A 326 -2.59 9.94 23.83
C GLY A 326 -1.71 10.10 22.57
N LEU A 327 -1.81 11.30 21.97
CA LEU A 327 -0.73 12.02 21.28
C LEU A 327 -0.21 11.46 19.93
N GLU A 328 -1.09 11.20 18.95
CA GLU A 328 -0.70 10.96 17.55
C GLU A 328 -1.03 12.14 16.61
N PHE A 329 -0.50 13.34 16.89
CA PHE A 329 -0.70 14.52 16.04
C PHE A 329 0.02 14.45 14.67
N SER A 330 0.93 13.49 14.49
CA SER A 330 1.87 13.39 13.36
C SER A 330 1.47 12.39 12.27
N ASN A 331 0.47 11.55 12.49
CA ASN A 331 0.18 10.40 11.62
C ASN A 331 -0.76 10.75 10.46
N ARG A 332 -0.63 11.97 9.93
CA ARG A 332 -1.43 12.47 8.80
C ARG A 332 -0.60 12.45 7.52
N PRO A 333 -1.18 12.04 6.38
CA PRO A 333 -0.47 12.11 5.11
C PRO A 333 -0.16 13.55 4.74
N LEU A 334 1.00 13.78 4.13
CA LEU A 334 1.37 15.06 3.54
C LEU A 334 1.00 15.02 2.05
N TYR A 335 0.01 15.82 1.65
CA TYR A 335 -0.38 15.95 0.26
C TYR A 335 0.32 17.17 -0.35
N ARG A 336 1.50 16.94 -0.95
CA ARG A 336 2.30 17.99 -1.57
C ARG A 336 1.88 18.24 -3.02
N LEU A 337 1.70 19.50 -3.36
CA LEU A 337 1.34 20.00 -4.68
C LEU A 337 2.25 21.16 -5.05
N ASN A 338 2.52 21.32 -6.33
CA ASN A 338 3.21 22.46 -6.90
C ASN A 338 2.22 23.26 -7.76
N SER A 339 2.60 24.48 -8.13
CA SER A 339 1.79 25.35 -8.99
C SER A 339 1.36 24.68 -10.31
N GLY A 340 2.22 23.85 -10.90
CA GLY A 340 1.92 23.10 -12.13
C GLY A 340 0.84 22.03 -12.00
N ASP A 341 0.52 21.57 -10.78
CA ASP A 341 -0.51 20.54 -10.56
C ASP A 341 -1.93 21.11 -10.48
N ILE A 342 -2.05 22.42 -10.23
CA ILE A 342 -3.35 23.08 -10.01
C ILE A 342 -3.93 23.54 -11.36
N GLY A 343 -3.06 23.98 -12.27
CA GLY A 343 -3.42 24.44 -13.61
C GLY A 343 -3.04 25.90 -13.87
N THR A 344 -3.27 26.35 -15.09
CA THR A 344 -2.91 27.71 -15.57
C THR A 344 -4.12 28.58 -15.92
N ASP A 345 -5.33 28.00 -15.90
CA ASP A 345 -6.59 28.68 -16.20
C ASP A 345 -7.54 28.63 -14.99
N PRO A 346 -8.34 29.68 -14.72
CA PRO A 346 -9.23 29.74 -13.56
C PRO A 346 -10.20 28.56 -13.42
N GLU A 347 -10.78 28.05 -14.51
CA GLU A 347 -11.74 26.94 -14.42
C GLU A 347 -11.04 25.63 -14.00
N MET A 348 -9.88 25.37 -14.58
CA MET A 348 -9.05 24.21 -14.22
C MET A 348 -8.58 24.30 -12.77
N VAL A 349 -8.17 25.48 -12.34
CA VAL A 349 -7.70 25.73 -10.97
C VAL A 349 -8.82 25.51 -9.95
N GLU A 350 -10.04 25.97 -10.23
CA GLU A 350 -11.21 25.74 -9.37
C GLU A 350 -11.46 24.23 -9.19
N LYS A 351 -11.59 23.49 -10.30
CA LYS A 351 -11.82 22.03 -10.28
C LYS A 351 -10.69 21.26 -9.59
N SER A 352 -9.44 21.64 -9.87
CA SER A 352 -8.28 21.01 -9.23
C SER A 352 -8.28 21.24 -7.72
N LEU A 353 -8.51 22.48 -7.27
CA LEU A 353 -8.56 22.80 -5.83
C LEU A 353 -9.72 22.11 -5.14
N GLU A 354 -10.90 22.05 -5.75
CA GLU A 354 -12.05 21.30 -5.22
C GLU A 354 -11.69 19.83 -4.99
N HIS A 355 -11.09 19.18 -5.99
CA HIS A 355 -10.67 17.79 -5.88
C HIS A 355 -9.56 17.60 -4.83
N ILE A 356 -8.54 18.46 -4.82
CA ILE A 356 -7.43 18.43 -3.86
C ILE A 356 -7.94 18.60 -2.43
N PHE A 357 -8.83 19.57 -2.19
CA PHE A 357 -9.38 19.88 -0.89
C PHE A 357 -10.36 18.82 -0.42
N TYR A 358 -11.14 18.24 -1.32
CA TYR A 358 -11.95 17.05 -1.05
C TYR A 358 -11.06 15.91 -0.54
N LEU A 359 -10.02 15.52 -1.30
CA LEU A 359 -9.07 14.49 -0.89
C LEU A 359 -8.36 14.85 0.43
N GLY A 360 -7.96 16.11 0.59
CA GLY A 360 -7.30 16.62 1.79
C GLY A 360 -8.18 16.46 3.03
N ASN A 361 -9.46 16.79 2.95
CA ASN A 361 -10.39 16.63 4.07
C ASN A 361 -10.74 15.15 4.31
N THR A 362 -11.06 14.40 3.26
CA THR A 362 -11.43 12.98 3.34
C THR A 362 -10.31 12.16 3.99
N TRP A 363 -9.07 12.38 3.59
CA TRP A 363 -7.90 11.68 4.14
C TRP A 363 -7.30 12.34 5.37
N LYS A 364 -7.91 13.43 5.85
CA LYS A 364 -7.40 14.27 6.95
C LYS A 364 -5.92 14.64 6.73
N ALA A 365 -5.53 14.81 5.46
CA ALA A 365 -4.19 15.10 5.03
C ALA A 365 -3.81 16.56 5.35
N VAL A 366 -2.51 16.79 5.57
CA VAL A 366 -1.97 18.15 5.53
C VAL A 366 -1.68 18.47 4.07
N VAL A 367 -2.39 19.45 3.52
CA VAL A 367 -2.18 19.90 2.14
C VAL A 367 -1.03 20.90 2.15
N LEU A 368 0.01 20.64 1.35
CA LEU A 368 1.14 21.54 1.17
C LEU A 368 1.14 22.03 -0.28
N LEU A 369 0.89 23.31 -0.47
CA LEU A 369 1.04 23.95 -1.76
C LEU A 369 2.40 24.67 -1.79
N ASP A 370 3.30 24.16 -2.62
CA ASP A 370 4.65 24.66 -2.79
C ASP A 370 4.71 25.70 -3.91
N GLU A 371 5.48 26.76 -3.72
CA GLU A 371 5.72 27.81 -4.72
C GLU A 371 4.42 28.50 -5.19
N CYS A 372 3.59 28.93 -4.24
CA CYS A 372 2.27 29.53 -4.51
C CYS A 372 2.30 30.99 -4.98
N GLU A 373 3.45 31.51 -5.39
CA GLU A 373 3.64 32.92 -5.75
C GLU A 373 2.68 33.38 -6.87
N VAL A 374 2.43 32.54 -7.88
CA VAL A 374 1.49 32.85 -8.98
C VAL A 374 0.08 33.15 -8.47
N PHE A 375 -0.36 32.46 -7.41
CA PHE A 375 -1.70 32.57 -6.84
C PHE A 375 -1.81 33.62 -5.73
N MET A 376 -0.69 34.07 -5.17
CA MET A 376 -0.64 34.99 -4.02
C MET A 376 -0.16 36.40 -4.35
N GLU A 377 0.35 36.61 -5.56
CA GLU A 377 0.91 37.90 -5.98
C GLU A 377 -0.20 38.96 -6.19
N GLN A 378 0.15 40.23 -6.01
CA GLN A 378 -0.74 41.38 -6.01
C GLN A 378 -1.50 41.53 -7.34
N ARG A 379 -2.79 41.87 -7.24
CA ARG A 379 -3.64 42.10 -8.40
C ARG A 379 -3.22 43.38 -9.14
N VAL A 380 -3.11 43.30 -10.45
CA VAL A 380 -2.76 44.43 -11.32
C VAL A 380 -3.87 44.63 -12.36
N ALA A 381 -4.29 45.88 -12.60
CA ALA A 381 -5.40 46.19 -13.49
C ALA A 381 -5.23 45.66 -14.93
N SER A 382 -3.98 45.51 -15.38
CA SER A 382 -3.64 45.02 -16.72
C SER A 382 -3.71 43.50 -16.88
N ASP A 383 -3.75 42.74 -15.78
CA ASP A 383 -3.68 41.26 -15.82
C ASP A 383 -4.96 40.62 -15.28
N LEU A 384 -5.98 40.57 -16.14
CA LEU A 384 -7.29 40.02 -15.81
C LEU A 384 -7.24 38.52 -15.50
N GLN A 385 -6.42 37.74 -16.23
CA GLN A 385 -6.33 36.30 -16.07
C GLN A 385 -5.72 35.95 -14.71
N ARG A 386 -4.63 36.60 -14.32
CA ARG A 386 -4.01 36.38 -13.01
C ARG A 386 -4.89 36.86 -11.87
N ASN A 387 -5.59 37.99 -12.03
CA ASN A 387 -6.55 38.45 -11.03
C ASN A 387 -7.70 37.44 -10.81
N ALA A 388 -8.14 36.77 -11.88
CA ALA A 388 -9.12 35.69 -11.77
C ALA A 388 -8.55 34.49 -11.00
N LEU A 389 -7.32 34.05 -11.29
CA LEU A 389 -6.64 32.99 -10.55
C LEU A 389 -6.54 33.29 -9.05
N VAL A 390 -6.07 34.49 -8.69
CA VAL A 390 -5.97 34.95 -7.30
C VAL A 390 -7.34 34.94 -6.61
N SER A 391 -8.39 35.33 -7.33
CA SER A 391 -9.76 35.38 -6.78
C SER A 391 -10.35 33.98 -6.55
N VAL A 392 -10.16 33.06 -7.49
CA VAL A 392 -10.56 31.64 -7.33
C VAL A 392 -9.83 31.01 -6.16
N PHE A 393 -8.52 31.25 -6.06
CA PHE A 393 -7.70 30.69 -4.98
C PHE A 393 -8.15 31.22 -3.61
N LEU A 394 -8.34 32.53 -3.43
CA LEU A 394 -8.83 33.12 -2.17
C LEU A 394 -10.19 32.56 -1.75
N ARG A 395 -11.12 32.38 -2.70
CA ARG A 395 -12.42 31.77 -2.44
C ARG A 395 -12.24 30.33 -1.96
N ALA A 396 -11.40 29.54 -2.62
CA ALA A 396 -11.15 28.16 -2.24
C ALA A 396 -10.54 28.05 -0.82
N LEU A 397 -9.67 28.98 -0.43
CA LEU A 397 -9.10 29.05 0.91
C LEU A 397 -10.13 29.32 2.01
N GLU A 398 -11.21 30.06 1.72
CA GLU A 398 -12.27 30.35 2.69
C GLU A 398 -13.13 29.13 3.02
N TYR A 399 -13.35 28.26 2.04
CA TYR A 399 -14.20 27.07 2.20
C TYR A 399 -13.45 25.84 2.69
N TYR A 400 -12.11 25.86 2.67
CA TYR A 400 -11.33 24.69 3.05
C TYR A 400 -11.26 24.49 4.56
N ASP A 401 -11.97 23.46 5.04
CA ASP A 401 -11.91 22.99 6.44
C ASP A 401 -10.83 21.90 6.61
N GLY A 402 -9.57 22.32 6.64
CA GLY A 402 -8.43 21.45 6.83
C GLY A 402 -7.11 22.19 7.11
N ILE A 403 -6.00 21.44 7.17
CA ILE A 403 -4.68 22.02 7.44
C ILE A 403 -4.00 22.29 6.10
N LEU A 404 -3.86 23.58 5.77
CA LEU A 404 -3.17 24.05 4.58
C LEU A 404 -1.84 24.71 4.95
N LEU A 405 -0.76 24.26 4.32
CA LEU A 405 0.56 24.87 4.36
C LEU A 405 0.87 25.47 2.98
N LEU A 406 1.24 26.74 2.97
CA LEU A 406 1.64 27.45 1.75
C LEU A 406 3.12 27.84 1.88
N THR A 407 3.90 27.60 0.83
CA THR A 407 5.25 28.16 0.72
C THR A 407 5.30 29.22 -0.39
N SER A 408 6.15 30.22 -0.21
CA SER A 408 6.47 31.18 -1.25
C SER A 408 7.81 31.84 -0.98
N ASN A 409 8.49 32.19 -2.07
CA ASN A 409 9.76 32.91 -2.04
C ASN A 409 9.59 34.42 -2.29
N ARG A 410 8.37 34.90 -2.58
CA ARG A 410 8.09 36.29 -3.03
C ARG A 410 7.09 37.01 -2.12
N VAL A 411 7.43 37.13 -0.84
CA VAL A 411 6.54 37.76 0.17
C VAL A 411 6.29 39.26 -0.08
N GLY A 412 7.19 39.96 -0.79
CA GLY A 412 7.06 41.39 -1.04
C GLY A 412 5.94 41.75 -2.02
N THR A 413 5.52 40.80 -2.86
CA THR A 413 4.50 41.01 -3.88
C THR A 413 3.14 40.45 -3.49
N PHE A 414 2.91 40.13 -2.21
CA PHE A 414 1.66 39.51 -1.75
C PHE A 414 0.45 40.44 -1.87
N ASP A 415 -0.66 39.87 -2.35
CA ASP A 415 -1.96 40.52 -2.25
C ASP A 415 -2.39 40.62 -0.78
N GLU A 416 -2.84 41.82 -0.38
CA GLU A 416 -3.20 42.12 1.00
C GLU A 416 -4.34 41.23 1.52
N ALA A 417 -5.21 40.74 0.63
CA ALA A 417 -6.34 39.88 0.98
C ALA A 417 -5.92 38.51 1.52
N PHE A 418 -4.68 38.06 1.29
CA PHE A 418 -4.17 36.82 1.89
C PHE A 418 -3.88 36.98 3.39
N LYS A 419 -3.42 38.16 3.82
CA LYS A 419 -3.03 38.39 5.21
C LYS A 419 -4.20 38.20 6.18
N SER A 420 -5.42 38.53 5.75
CA SER A 420 -6.63 38.35 6.57
C SER A 420 -7.15 36.91 6.63
N ARG A 421 -6.69 36.03 5.73
CA ARG A 421 -7.14 34.62 5.62
C ARG A 421 -6.11 33.61 6.12
N MET A 422 -4.89 34.06 6.43
CA MET A 422 -3.84 33.22 7.00
C MET A 422 -3.85 33.30 8.53
N HIS A 423 -4.06 32.15 9.18
CA HIS A 423 -3.99 32.04 10.63
C HIS A 423 -2.58 32.32 11.19
N LEU A 424 -1.55 31.94 10.46
CA LEU A 424 -0.15 32.10 10.87
C LEU A 424 0.74 32.32 9.64
N ALA A 425 1.46 33.44 9.62
CA ALA A 425 2.54 33.69 8.67
C ALA A 425 3.89 33.44 9.36
N VAL A 426 4.68 32.54 8.80
CA VAL A 426 5.95 32.10 9.40
C VAL A 426 7.11 32.53 8.52
N TYR A 427 7.86 33.54 8.97
CA TYR A 427 9.14 33.90 8.34
C TYR A 427 10.23 32.89 8.71
N TYR A 428 10.91 32.35 7.70
CA TYR A 428 12.08 31.48 7.85
C TYR A 428 13.35 32.29 7.54
N PRO A 429 14.11 32.73 8.56
CA PRO A 429 15.33 33.51 8.32
C PRO A 429 16.43 32.64 7.70
N PRO A 430 17.43 33.27 7.04
CA PRO A 430 18.68 32.60 6.71
C PRO A 430 19.30 31.94 7.96
N LEU A 431 19.95 30.81 7.77
CA LEU A 431 20.61 30.09 8.86
C LEU A 431 21.80 30.92 9.36
N ASP A 432 21.87 31.20 10.65
CA ASP A 432 23.08 31.77 11.24
C ASP A 432 24.17 30.68 11.44
N LYS A 433 25.31 31.07 12.01
CA LYS A 433 26.41 30.15 12.25
C LYS A 433 26.02 28.99 13.18
N ASP A 434 25.29 29.28 14.27
CA ASP A 434 24.92 28.28 15.27
C ASP A 434 23.88 27.31 14.67
N ASP A 435 22.93 27.83 13.91
CA ASP A 435 21.97 27.06 13.15
C ASP A 435 22.66 26.11 12.15
N ARG A 436 23.64 26.60 11.39
CA ARG A 436 24.41 25.78 10.44
C ARG A 436 25.20 24.69 11.15
N GLU A 437 25.79 24.96 12.31
CA GLU A 437 26.50 23.97 13.10
C GLU A 437 25.58 22.82 13.55
N VAL A 438 24.35 23.15 13.96
CA VAL A 438 23.32 22.14 14.28
C VAL A 438 22.93 21.33 13.04
N VAL A 439 22.75 21.99 11.87
CA VAL A 439 22.43 21.29 10.63
C VAL A 439 23.53 20.30 10.25
N TRP A 440 24.80 20.71 10.27
CA TRP A 440 25.95 19.83 10.01
C TRP A 440 25.99 18.66 10.98
N SER A 441 25.84 18.93 12.28
CA SER A 441 25.83 17.90 13.33
C SER A 441 24.72 16.87 13.12
N ASN A 442 23.52 17.31 12.73
CA ASN A 442 22.40 16.43 12.44
C ASN A 442 22.67 15.53 11.22
N PHE A 443 23.31 16.04 10.15
CA PHE A 443 23.70 15.21 9.01
C PHE A 443 24.78 14.20 9.38
N PHE A 444 25.80 14.60 10.14
CA PHE A 444 26.87 13.69 10.58
C PHE A 444 26.38 12.64 11.55
N GLN A 445 25.42 12.97 12.42
CA GLN A 445 24.79 11.97 13.29
C GLN A 445 24.00 10.94 12.47
N ARG A 446 23.23 11.37 11.47
CA ARG A 446 22.53 10.44 10.56
C ARG A 446 23.48 9.50 9.83
N LEU A 447 24.61 10.00 9.33
CA LEU A 447 25.64 9.16 8.72
C LEU A 447 26.24 8.14 9.71
N ALA A 448 26.33 8.49 10.99
CA ALA A 448 26.79 7.57 12.03
C ALA A 448 25.75 6.46 12.28
N ASP A 449 24.46 6.81 12.29
CA ASP A 449 23.35 5.87 12.52
C ASP A 449 23.14 4.95 11.30
N GLU A 450 23.42 5.41 10.07
CA GLU A 450 23.29 4.63 8.83
C GLU A 450 24.39 3.58 8.61
N LYS A 451 25.57 3.73 9.24
CA LYS A 451 26.69 2.79 9.10
C LYS A 451 26.36 1.36 9.50
N ASP A 452 25.35 1.17 10.35
CA ASP A 452 24.98 -0.15 10.86
C ASP A 452 24.23 -1.02 9.83
N GLN A 453 23.85 -0.48 8.65
CA GLN A 453 22.91 -1.17 7.76
C GLN A 453 23.42 -1.68 6.40
N ASN A 454 24.48 -1.14 5.75
CA ASN A 454 25.10 -1.80 4.57
C ASN A 454 26.28 -1.08 3.84
N ASP A 455 27.03 -0.15 4.45
CA ASP A 455 28.05 0.60 3.67
C ASP A 455 29.45 -0.03 3.66
N THR A 456 30.02 -0.17 2.46
CA THR A 456 31.42 -0.55 2.19
C THR A 456 32.41 0.61 2.37
N LEU A 457 31.91 1.84 2.61
CA LEU A 457 32.72 3.04 2.72
C LEU A 457 33.11 3.34 4.17
N GLU A 458 34.41 3.50 4.43
CA GLU A 458 34.88 3.99 5.71
C GLU A 458 34.59 5.50 5.85
N ILE A 459 34.11 5.94 7.01
CA ILE A 459 33.76 7.35 7.27
C ILE A 459 34.41 7.82 8.57
N ASP A 460 35.11 8.95 8.54
CA ASP A 460 35.69 9.60 9.72
C ASP A 460 34.64 10.45 10.45
N ILE A 461 33.73 9.78 11.18
CA ILE A 461 32.66 10.44 11.95
C ILE A 461 33.24 11.40 13.00
N LYS A 462 34.38 11.05 13.62
CA LYS A 462 34.98 11.88 14.67
C LYS A 462 35.55 13.18 14.08
N GLY A 463 36.29 13.10 12.98
CA GLY A 463 36.81 14.26 12.28
C GLY A 463 35.70 15.17 11.74
N LEU A 464 34.63 14.59 11.19
CA LEU A 464 33.46 15.34 10.70
C LEU A 464 32.77 16.10 11.84
N LYS A 465 32.47 15.44 12.96
CA LYS A 465 31.86 16.08 14.13
C LYS A 465 32.71 17.24 14.67
N ASN A 466 34.02 17.04 14.78
CA ASN A 466 34.97 18.08 15.23
C ASN A 466 35.07 19.24 14.24
N SER A 467 34.75 19.03 12.96
CA SER A 467 34.83 20.05 11.92
C SER A 467 33.54 20.87 11.75
N SER A 468 32.45 20.51 12.45
CA SER A 468 31.13 21.16 12.31
C SER A 468 31.20 22.68 12.50
N SER A 469 31.90 23.15 13.53
CA SER A 469 32.04 24.59 13.82
C SER A 469 32.89 25.32 12.76
N SER A 470 33.82 24.63 12.10
CA SER A 470 34.63 25.18 11.00
C SER A 470 33.82 25.27 9.71
N LEU A 471 33.02 24.24 9.39
CA LEU A 471 32.15 24.22 8.22
C LEU A 471 30.99 25.22 8.35
N ALA A 472 30.51 25.47 9.57
CA ALA A 472 29.45 26.43 9.86
C ALA A 472 29.84 27.89 9.59
N GLN A 473 31.15 28.20 9.49
CA GLN A 473 31.64 29.52 9.10
C GLN A 473 31.34 29.85 7.63
N ILE A 474 31.12 28.82 6.82
CA ILE A 474 30.83 28.95 5.41
C ILE A 474 29.33 29.24 5.28
N ASP A 475 28.99 30.35 4.64
CA ASP A 475 27.60 30.73 4.44
C ASP A 475 26.93 29.81 3.40
N LEU A 476 26.22 28.80 3.90
CA LEU A 476 25.52 27.81 3.10
C LEU A 476 24.11 27.61 3.67
N ASN A 477 23.13 27.52 2.79
CA ASN A 477 21.77 27.14 3.16
C ASN A 477 21.65 25.62 3.36
N GLY A 478 20.55 25.18 3.98
CA GLY A 478 20.34 23.76 4.29
C GLY A 478 20.31 22.83 3.06
N ARG A 479 19.95 23.31 1.86
CA ARG A 479 20.00 22.51 0.61
C ARG A 479 21.45 22.36 0.14
N GLN A 480 22.22 23.45 0.16
CA GLN A 480 23.66 23.42 -0.18
C GLN A 480 24.44 22.50 0.77
N ILE A 481 24.19 22.56 2.09
CA ILE A 481 24.82 21.67 3.07
C ILE A 481 24.51 20.19 2.75
N ARG A 482 23.25 19.87 2.46
CA ARG A 482 22.84 18.51 2.08
C ARG A 482 23.55 18.03 0.81
N ASN A 483 23.59 18.87 -0.22
CA ASN A 483 24.26 18.55 -1.48
C ASN A 483 25.76 18.37 -1.26
N ALA A 484 26.39 19.19 -0.41
CA ALA A 484 27.79 19.05 -0.04
C ALA A 484 28.08 17.70 0.59
N VAL A 485 27.31 17.28 1.60
CA VAL A 485 27.48 15.96 2.22
C VAL A 485 27.30 14.83 1.19
N ARG A 486 26.24 14.90 0.37
CA ARG A 486 25.90 13.85 -0.59
C ARG A 486 26.96 13.71 -1.68
N THR A 487 27.38 14.81 -2.30
CA THR A 487 28.34 14.80 -3.39
C THR A 487 29.75 14.52 -2.88
N ALA A 488 30.15 15.06 -1.73
CA ALA A 488 31.45 14.75 -1.14
C ALA A 488 31.58 13.27 -0.75
N ARG A 489 30.48 12.63 -0.31
CA ARG A 489 30.45 11.18 -0.11
C ARG A 489 30.66 10.40 -1.41
N GLN A 490 30.06 10.86 -2.52
CA GLN A 490 30.27 10.26 -3.84
C GLN A 490 31.70 10.44 -4.34
N LEU A 491 32.33 11.59 -4.03
CA LEU A 491 33.73 11.84 -4.34
C LEU A 491 34.64 10.84 -3.60
N ALA A 492 34.47 10.69 -2.29
CA ALA A 492 35.22 9.70 -1.50
C ALA A 492 35.04 8.25 -2.01
N LEU A 493 33.82 7.88 -2.43
CA LEU A 493 33.53 6.59 -3.06
C LEU A 493 34.28 6.40 -4.38
N PHE A 494 34.38 7.45 -5.19
CA PHE A 494 35.08 7.42 -6.47
C PHE A 494 36.60 7.32 -6.27
N ASP A 495 37.14 8.06 -5.30
CA ASP A 495 38.56 8.04 -4.96
C ASP A 495 38.97 6.81 -4.13
N ASN A 496 37.99 6.02 -3.68
CA ASN A 496 38.16 4.84 -2.82
C ASN A 496 38.88 5.20 -1.50
N GLU A 497 38.57 6.37 -0.96
CA GLU A 497 39.13 6.92 0.27
C GLU A 497 38.10 6.95 1.42
N THR A 498 38.59 7.15 2.64
CA THR A 498 37.72 7.38 3.80
C THR A 498 37.01 8.73 3.66
N PHE A 499 35.68 8.73 3.73
CA PHE A 499 34.91 9.97 3.69
C PHE A 499 35.26 10.87 4.88
N SER A 500 35.78 12.05 4.57
CA SER A 500 36.36 12.99 5.53
C SER A 500 35.92 14.43 5.24
N THR A 501 36.25 15.35 6.15
CA THR A 501 35.99 16.79 5.98
C THR A 501 36.64 17.37 4.72
N ASP A 502 37.74 16.79 4.23
CA ASP A 502 38.48 17.36 3.11
C ASP A 502 37.71 17.26 1.79
N HIS A 503 37.02 16.15 1.56
CA HIS A 503 36.08 15.97 0.44
C HIS A 503 34.96 17.02 0.45
N ILE A 504 34.46 17.38 1.64
CA ILE A 504 33.42 18.41 1.78
C ILE A 504 33.99 19.78 1.40
N ARG A 505 35.21 20.11 1.86
CA ARG A 505 35.87 21.37 1.53
C ARG A 505 36.16 21.48 0.03
N GLU A 506 36.56 20.38 -0.60
CA GLU A 506 36.80 20.32 -2.04
C GLU A 506 35.53 20.62 -2.84
N TYR A 507 34.42 19.95 -2.52
CA TYR A 507 33.12 20.24 -3.13
C TYR A 507 32.72 21.72 -2.95
N ILE A 508 32.83 22.25 -1.72
CA ILE A 508 32.47 23.64 -1.43
C ILE A 508 33.32 24.61 -2.24
N LYS A 509 34.62 24.32 -2.44
CA LYS A 509 35.51 25.15 -3.25
C LYS A 509 34.99 25.26 -4.69
N VAL A 510 34.64 24.13 -5.31
CA VAL A 510 34.12 24.09 -6.70
C VAL A 510 32.80 24.84 -6.82
N VAL A 511 31.88 24.66 -5.87
CA VAL A 511 30.59 25.38 -5.88
C VAL A 511 30.79 26.90 -5.73
N LYS A 512 31.68 27.31 -4.82
CA LYS A 512 31.99 28.74 -4.64
C LYS A 512 32.59 29.39 -5.86
N GLU A 513 33.45 28.70 -6.60
CA GLU A 513 34.01 29.23 -7.86
C GLU A 513 32.89 29.57 -8.86
N PHE A 514 31.86 28.72 -8.96
CA PHE A 514 30.70 28.97 -9.81
C PHE A 514 29.81 30.09 -9.27
N GLU A 515 29.53 30.12 -7.97
CA GLU A 515 28.73 31.19 -7.34
C GLU A 515 29.36 32.57 -7.57
N THR A 516 30.67 32.71 -7.35
CA THR A 516 31.41 33.95 -7.63
C THR A 516 31.27 34.36 -9.10
N TYR A 517 31.40 33.43 -10.04
CA TYR A 517 31.22 33.72 -11.46
C TYR A 517 29.81 34.23 -11.79
N VAL A 518 28.77 33.65 -11.18
CA VAL A 518 27.38 34.10 -11.35
C VAL A 518 27.19 35.51 -10.79
N GLU A 519 27.72 35.79 -9.60
CA GLU A 519 27.66 37.12 -8.97
C GLU A 519 28.37 38.18 -9.82
N GLU A 520 29.58 37.88 -10.32
CA GLU A 520 30.31 38.75 -11.24
C GLU A 520 29.54 39.00 -12.54
N THR A 521 28.85 37.98 -13.06
CA THR A 521 28.06 38.08 -14.30
C THR A 521 26.79 38.90 -14.11
N GLN A 522 26.08 38.74 -12.98
CA GLN A 522 24.84 39.46 -12.68
C GLN A 522 25.09 40.87 -12.09
N GLY A 523 26.33 41.17 -11.69
CA GLY A 523 26.78 42.46 -11.16
C GLY A 523 26.54 42.65 -9.65
N ASP A 524 25.75 41.77 -9.02
CA ASP A 524 25.55 41.71 -7.57
C ASP A 524 25.01 40.31 -7.20
N SER A 525 24.94 40.01 -5.89
CA SER A 525 24.38 38.75 -5.41
C SER A 525 22.88 38.63 -5.72
N SER A 526 22.39 37.42 -5.97
CA SER A 526 20.96 37.19 -6.22
C SER A 526 20.07 37.63 -5.04
N SER A 527 20.60 37.59 -3.82
CA SER A 527 19.97 38.11 -2.60
C SER A 527 19.72 39.61 -2.71
N LYS A 528 20.76 40.38 -3.06
CA LYS A 528 20.68 41.84 -3.19
C LYS A 528 19.83 42.28 -4.36
N LEU A 529 19.89 41.56 -5.49
CA LEU A 529 19.00 41.79 -6.62
C LEU A 529 17.52 41.55 -6.26
N ALA A 530 17.23 40.54 -5.44
CA ALA A 530 15.86 40.28 -4.98
C ALA A 530 15.34 41.37 -4.01
N GLU A 531 16.21 41.92 -3.16
CA GLU A 531 15.88 43.05 -2.30
C GLU A 531 15.63 44.33 -3.12
N LEU A 532 16.50 44.64 -4.09
CA LEU A 532 16.34 45.78 -5.00
C LEU A 532 15.06 45.68 -5.83
N ALA A 533 14.67 44.47 -6.22
CA ALA A 533 13.42 44.21 -6.93
C ALA A 533 12.17 44.22 -6.03
N GLY A 534 12.33 44.38 -4.70
CA GLY A 534 11.22 44.37 -3.75
C GLY A 534 10.54 43.00 -3.60
N VAL A 535 11.19 41.92 -4.06
CA VAL A 535 10.61 40.56 -4.06
C VAL A 535 10.68 39.94 -2.67
N ARG A 536 11.82 40.08 -2.00
CA ARG A 536 12.04 39.64 -0.62
C ARG A 536 13.23 40.36 0.00
N LYS A 537 13.31 40.38 1.33
CA LYS A 537 14.45 40.94 2.07
C LYS A 537 15.23 39.81 2.74
N ASP A 538 16.50 39.70 2.38
CA ASP A 538 17.43 38.72 2.91
C ASP A 538 18.42 39.45 3.84
N PRO A 539 18.31 39.34 5.18
CA PRO A 539 18.96 40.25 6.13
C PRO A 539 20.50 40.15 6.24
N ASN A 540 21.18 39.39 5.39
CA ASN A 540 22.64 39.14 5.45
C ASN A 540 23.37 39.47 4.13
N THR A 541 23.09 40.62 3.52
CA THR A 541 23.98 41.20 2.48
C THR A 541 24.80 42.35 3.00
#